data_AF-A0A1J5E9P1-F1
#
_entry.id   AF-A0A1J5E9P1-F1
#
_cell.length_a   1.000
_cell.length_b   1.000
_cell.length_c   1.000
_cell.angle_alpha   90.00
_cell.angle_beta   90.00
_cell.angle_gamma   90.00
#
_symmetry.space_group_name_H-M   'P 1'
#
loop_
_entity.id
_entity.type
_entity.pdbx_description
1 polymer ?
#
loop_
_entity_poly.entity_id
_entity_poly.type
_entity_poly.pdbx_seq_one_letter_code
_entity_poly.pdbx_strand_id
1 'polypeptide(L)'
;MLGDRRITAWNQWPEISWRSPEAPAFLGDLPHTWISAEFINAVRCMFAYERVLDDSLVLAEGLPYGWISEAKEVGISGFPTYYGNLSYSIIKEGPAKMRIYVSGDLMPPPGGIIIKPPILGPISSLTIDGEGQSPTSEHAVICHRCPADIVLTY
;
A
#
# COMPACT_ATOMS: atom_id res chain seq x y z
N MET A 1 -3.61 2.93 -14.83
CA MET A 1 -5.01 2.81 -14.36
C MET A 1 -5.59 4.13 -13.82
N LEU A 2 -4.98 5.29 -14.11
CA LEU A 2 -5.23 6.50 -13.32
C LEU A 2 -5.14 7.81 -14.13
N GLY A 3 -5.08 7.72 -15.46
CA GLY A 3 -4.86 8.86 -16.38
C GLY A 3 -6.10 9.71 -16.65
N ASP A 4 -7.30 9.17 -16.40
CA ASP A 4 -8.57 9.89 -16.59
C ASP A 4 -9.06 10.59 -15.31
N ARG A 5 -8.21 10.69 -14.28
CA ARG A 5 -8.49 11.45 -13.07
C ARG A 5 -8.44 12.95 -13.40
N ARG A 6 -9.48 13.71 -13.08
CA ARG A 6 -9.52 15.16 -13.34
C ARG A 6 -9.79 15.95 -12.07
N ILE A 7 -8.89 16.88 -11.73
CA ILE A 7 -9.10 18.05 -10.84
C ILE A 7 -8.08 19.13 -11.31
N THR A 8 -8.39 20.41 -11.66
CA THR A 8 -9.07 21.55 -10.97
C THR A 8 -9.82 22.48 -11.97
N ALA A 9 -10.77 23.38 -11.62
CA ALA A 9 -10.67 24.60 -10.77
C ALA A 9 -11.53 24.63 -9.48
N TRP A 10 -12.44 23.67 -9.30
CA TRP A 10 -13.10 23.41 -8.02
C TRP A 10 -12.79 21.96 -7.66
N ASN A 11 -12.23 21.72 -6.47
CA ASN A 11 -11.74 20.41 -5.99
C ASN A 11 -12.91 19.41 -5.73
N GLN A 12 -13.79 19.24 -6.69
CA GLN A 12 -14.98 18.42 -6.61
C GLN A 12 -14.84 17.25 -7.58
N TRP A 13 -15.16 16.04 -7.15
CA TRP A 13 -15.34 14.93 -8.06
C TRP A 13 -16.80 14.82 -8.49
N PRO A 14 -17.04 14.65 -9.80
CA PRO A 14 -18.35 14.23 -10.28
C PRO A 14 -18.60 12.77 -9.92
N GLU A 15 -19.88 12.41 -9.85
CA GLU A 15 -20.31 11.01 -9.81
C GLU A 15 -19.79 10.24 -11.02
N ILE A 16 -19.81 10.89 -12.19
CA ILE A 16 -19.49 10.28 -13.47
C ILE A 16 -18.43 11.12 -14.18
N SER A 17 -17.34 10.46 -14.60
CA SER A 17 -16.33 11.05 -15.49
C SER A 17 -16.45 10.50 -16.89
N TRP A 18 -16.40 11.40 -17.87
CA TRP A 18 -16.46 11.06 -19.30
C TRP A 18 -15.12 11.26 -19.99
N ARG A 19 -14.84 10.39 -20.97
CA ARG A 19 -13.60 10.46 -21.75
C ARG A 19 -13.39 11.83 -22.39
N SER A 20 -14.42 12.43 -23.00
CA SER A 20 -14.37 13.82 -23.49
C SER A 20 -14.96 14.77 -22.43
N PRO A 21 -14.19 15.76 -21.93
CA PRO A 21 -14.70 16.77 -21.00
C PRO A 21 -15.81 17.66 -21.57
N GLU A 22 -15.83 17.84 -22.89
CA GLU A 22 -16.73 18.77 -23.59
C GLU A 22 -18.05 18.10 -23.99
N ALA A 23 -18.18 16.79 -23.76
CA ALA A 23 -19.40 16.06 -24.07
C ALA A 23 -20.57 16.62 -23.23
N PRO A 24 -21.77 16.79 -23.82
CA PRO A 24 -22.96 17.23 -23.09
C PRO A 24 -23.52 16.07 -22.27
N ALA A 25 -22.78 15.65 -21.26
CA ALA A 25 -23.02 14.45 -20.49
C ALA A 25 -23.28 14.77 -19.02
N PHE A 26 -24.10 13.94 -18.39
CA PHE A 26 -24.47 14.09 -16.99
C PHE A 26 -23.27 13.78 -16.08
N LEU A 27 -23.05 14.64 -15.07
CA LEU A 27 -21.91 14.54 -14.14
C LEU A 27 -22.32 14.09 -12.73
N GLY A 28 -23.60 14.10 -12.38
CA GLY A 28 -24.07 13.98 -10.98
C GLY A 28 -24.19 15.33 -10.27
N ASP A 29 -24.60 15.29 -9.01
CA ASP A 29 -24.53 16.42 -8.08
C ASP A 29 -23.07 16.71 -7.68
N LEU A 30 -22.77 17.99 -7.40
CA LEU A 30 -21.42 18.47 -7.11
C LEU A 30 -21.41 19.35 -5.85
N PRO A 31 -20.50 19.11 -4.87
CA PRO A 31 -19.50 18.04 -4.84
C PRO A 31 -20.09 16.68 -4.49
N HIS A 32 -19.70 15.63 -5.21
CA HIS A 32 -20.12 14.27 -4.88
C HIS A 32 -19.10 13.60 -3.95
N THR A 33 -19.34 13.66 -2.64
CA THR A 33 -18.32 13.34 -1.64
C THR A 33 -18.05 11.85 -1.45
N TRP A 34 -18.97 10.94 -1.82
CA TRP A 34 -18.74 9.50 -1.65
C TRP A 34 -17.73 8.96 -2.66
N ILE A 35 -17.74 9.42 -3.92
CA ILE A 35 -16.67 9.10 -4.88
C ILE A 35 -15.31 9.54 -4.32
N SER A 36 -15.27 10.68 -3.64
CA SER A 36 -14.05 11.13 -2.98
C SER A 36 -13.59 10.25 -1.85
N ALA A 37 -14.52 9.79 -1.01
CA ALA A 37 -14.22 8.82 0.02
C ALA A 37 -13.71 7.51 -0.59
N GLU A 38 -14.35 6.99 -1.64
CA GLU A 38 -13.95 5.75 -2.32
C GLU A 38 -12.58 5.85 -2.97
N PHE A 39 -12.27 6.95 -3.65
CA PHE A 39 -10.94 7.13 -4.23
C PHE A 39 -9.86 7.20 -3.14
N ILE A 40 -10.10 7.96 -2.05
CA ILE A 40 -9.19 8.01 -0.92
C ILE A 40 -9.02 6.61 -0.33
N ASN A 41 -10.12 5.87 -0.16
CA ASN A 41 -10.10 4.51 0.34
C ASN A 41 -9.31 3.57 -0.57
N ALA A 42 -9.49 3.66 -1.89
CA ALA A 42 -8.73 2.87 -2.86
C ALA A 42 -7.23 3.16 -2.79
N VAL A 43 -6.83 4.44 -2.71
CA VAL A 43 -5.42 4.81 -2.53
C VAL A 43 -4.88 4.30 -1.19
N ARG A 44 -5.66 4.40 -0.12
CA ARG A 44 -5.31 3.86 1.20
C ARG A 44 -5.08 2.35 1.14
N CYS A 45 -5.98 1.60 0.51
CA CYS A 45 -5.87 0.15 0.33
C CYS A 45 -4.66 -0.28 -0.51
N MET A 46 -4.12 0.59 -1.38
CA MET A 46 -2.85 0.27 -2.06
C MET A 46 -1.68 0.12 -1.09
N PHE A 47 -1.69 0.90 0.01
CA PHE A 47 -0.66 0.86 1.03
C PHE A 47 -0.95 -0.15 2.14
N ALA A 48 -2.17 -0.15 2.67
CA ALA A 48 -2.54 -1.05 3.75
C ALA A 48 -4.05 -1.32 3.79
N TYR A 49 -4.43 -2.55 4.09
CA TYR A 49 -5.82 -2.91 4.37
C TYR A 49 -5.91 -4.10 5.34
N GLU A 50 -6.97 -4.12 6.15
CA GLU A 50 -7.30 -5.23 7.04
C GLU A 50 -8.03 -6.33 6.29
N ARG A 51 -7.50 -7.56 6.35
CA ARG A 51 -8.14 -8.72 5.76
C ARG A 51 -8.87 -9.52 6.83
N VAL A 52 -10.19 -9.42 6.80
CA VAL A 52 -11.08 -10.07 7.77
C VAL A 52 -11.04 -11.60 7.69
N LEU A 53 -10.73 -12.18 6.52
CA LEU A 53 -10.77 -13.63 6.31
C LEU A 53 -9.84 -14.41 7.25
N ASP A 54 -8.71 -13.82 7.64
CA ASP A 54 -7.66 -14.47 8.43
C ASP A 54 -7.04 -13.54 9.48
N ASP A 55 -7.76 -12.48 9.87
CA ASP A 55 -7.32 -11.51 10.87
C ASP A 55 -5.90 -10.98 10.62
N SER A 56 -5.61 -10.55 9.40
CA SER A 56 -4.29 -10.01 9.01
C SER A 56 -4.33 -8.55 8.59
N LEU A 57 -3.18 -7.88 8.68
CA LEU A 57 -2.95 -6.54 8.14
C LEU A 57 -2.04 -6.66 6.92
N VAL A 58 -2.57 -6.40 5.72
CA VAL A 58 -1.83 -6.55 4.46
C VAL A 58 -1.23 -5.23 4.05
N LEU A 59 0.07 -5.22 3.75
CA LEU A 59 0.86 -4.04 3.37
C LEU A 59 1.34 -4.13 1.93
N ALA A 60 1.40 -2.99 1.26
CA ALA A 60 2.06 -2.72 -0.01
C ALA A 60 1.56 -3.47 -1.27
N GLU A 61 0.50 -4.28 -1.16
CA GLU A 61 0.02 -5.12 -2.27
C GLU A 61 -0.42 -4.33 -3.52
N GLY A 62 -0.89 -3.10 -3.34
CA GLY A 62 -1.33 -2.25 -4.46
C GLY A 62 -0.28 -1.25 -4.94
N LEU A 63 0.94 -1.25 -4.38
CA LEU A 63 1.96 -0.27 -4.76
C LEU A 63 2.52 -0.58 -6.16
N PRO A 64 2.63 0.42 -7.06
CA PRO A 64 3.32 0.22 -8.34
C PRO A 64 4.82 0.05 -8.14
N TYR A 65 5.45 -0.90 -8.83
CA TYR A 65 6.92 -1.06 -8.81
C TYR A 65 7.66 0.24 -9.14
N GLY A 66 7.15 1.00 -10.11
CA GLY A 66 7.71 2.29 -10.51
C GLY A 66 7.90 3.28 -9.35
N TRP A 67 6.99 3.27 -8.38
CA TRP A 67 7.10 4.14 -7.20
C TRP A 67 8.32 3.77 -6.35
N ILE A 68 8.57 2.47 -6.17
CA ILE A 68 9.72 1.99 -5.38
C ILE A 68 11.03 2.11 -6.16
N SER A 69 11.02 1.90 -7.48
CA SER A 69 12.24 1.92 -8.29
C SER A 69 12.77 3.33 -8.58
N GLU A 70 11.90 4.33 -8.58
CA GLU A 70 12.24 5.71 -8.93
C GLU A 70 12.40 6.62 -7.70
N ALA A 71 11.70 6.32 -6.60
CA ALA A 71 11.78 7.11 -5.37
C ALA A 71 12.90 6.63 -4.44
N LYS A 72 13.37 7.54 -3.58
CA LYS A 72 14.31 7.21 -2.49
C LYS A 72 13.65 6.30 -1.43
N GLU A 73 12.38 6.55 -1.14
CA GLU A 73 11.60 5.88 -0.11
C GLU A 73 10.12 6.02 -0.46
N VAL A 74 9.34 4.96 -0.20
CA VAL A 74 7.87 4.99 -0.30
C VAL A 74 7.29 4.41 0.97
N GLY A 75 6.27 5.06 1.53
CA GLY A 75 5.73 4.66 2.82
C GLY A 75 4.56 5.51 3.27
N ILE A 76 4.11 5.21 4.49
CA ILE A 76 3.05 5.91 5.21
C ILE A 76 3.50 6.16 6.65
N SER A 77 2.90 7.16 7.28
CA SER A 77 3.15 7.51 8.68
C SER A 77 1.83 7.78 9.40
N GLY A 78 1.65 7.22 10.60
CA GLY A 78 0.48 7.44 11.43
C GLY A 78 -0.84 6.99 10.80
N PHE A 79 -0.79 5.93 9.98
CA PHE A 79 -1.94 5.43 9.23
C PHE A 79 -2.84 4.61 10.14
N PRO A 80 -4.08 5.05 10.44
CA PRO A 80 -4.93 4.35 11.39
C PRO A 80 -5.46 3.04 10.80
N THR A 81 -5.38 1.97 11.61
CA THR A 81 -5.89 0.62 11.33
C THR A 81 -6.70 0.11 12.52
N TYR A 82 -7.38 -1.04 12.38
CA TYR A 82 -8.04 -1.72 13.51
C TYR A 82 -7.06 -2.19 14.60
N TYR A 83 -5.76 -2.23 14.28
CA TYR A 83 -4.70 -2.76 15.13
C TYR A 83 -3.81 -1.67 15.73
N GLY A 84 -4.12 -0.40 15.51
CA GLY A 84 -3.29 0.76 15.90
C GLY A 84 -2.88 1.62 14.70
N ASN A 85 -2.02 2.60 14.91
CA ASN A 85 -1.46 3.44 13.86
C ASN A 85 -0.19 2.79 13.29
N LEU A 86 -0.25 2.51 11.99
CA LEU A 86 0.83 1.95 11.21
C LEU A 86 1.70 3.05 10.62
N SER A 87 3.02 2.87 10.72
CA SER A 87 4.00 3.57 9.90
C SER A 87 4.91 2.55 9.24
N TYR A 88 5.16 2.67 7.94
CA TYR A 88 6.19 1.85 7.31
C TYR A 88 6.85 2.57 6.15
N SER A 89 8.08 2.18 5.84
CA SER A 89 8.82 2.62 4.66
C SER A 89 9.40 1.45 3.89
N ILE A 90 9.53 1.62 2.57
CA ILE A 90 10.14 0.67 1.64
C ILE A 90 11.24 1.42 0.90
N ILE A 91 12.44 0.85 0.94
CA ILE A 91 13.63 1.36 0.25
C ILE A 91 14.21 0.25 -0.61
N LYS A 92 14.50 0.57 -1.87
CA LYS A 92 15.27 -0.31 -2.74
C LYS A 92 16.77 -0.12 -2.47
N GLU A 93 17.42 -1.13 -1.89
CA GLU A 93 18.85 -1.08 -1.54
C GLU A 93 19.76 -1.63 -2.65
N GLY A 94 19.20 -2.20 -3.71
CA GLY A 94 19.94 -2.74 -4.85
C GLY A 94 19.01 -3.23 -5.96
N PRO A 95 19.54 -3.79 -7.07
CA PRO A 95 18.73 -4.22 -8.21
C PRO A 95 17.57 -5.15 -7.85
N ALA A 96 17.82 -6.05 -6.89
CA ALA A 96 16.94 -7.12 -6.43
C ALA A 96 16.93 -7.21 -4.88
N LYS A 97 17.08 -6.06 -4.20
CA LYS A 97 17.12 -5.99 -2.73
C LYS A 97 16.22 -4.86 -2.23
N MET A 98 15.33 -5.17 -1.29
CA MET A 98 14.48 -4.20 -0.61
C MET A 98 14.61 -4.31 0.90
N ARG A 99 14.50 -3.17 1.56
CA ARG A 99 14.34 -3.06 3.01
C ARG A 99 13.00 -2.41 3.31
N ILE A 100 12.25 -3.05 4.20
CA ILE A 100 10.96 -2.58 4.69
C ILE A 100 11.09 -2.40 6.19
N TYR A 101 10.81 -1.21 6.69
CA TYR A 101 10.78 -0.95 8.12
C TYR A 101 9.34 -0.71 8.56
N VAL A 102 8.81 -1.56 9.43
CA VAL A 102 7.46 -1.46 9.99
C VAL A 102 7.57 -0.92 11.42
N SER A 103 6.74 0.07 11.76
CA SER A 103 6.74 0.77 13.04
C SER A 103 5.35 1.34 13.36
N GLY A 104 5.23 2.03 14.49
CA GLY A 104 3.99 2.59 15.00
C GLY A 104 3.55 1.95 16.31
N ASP A 105 2.34 2.25 16.76
CA ASP A 105 1.69 1.69 17.95
C ASP A 105 0.79 0.50 17.57
N LEU A 106 1.27 -0.33 16.64
CA LEU A 106 0.56 -1.51 16.20
C LEU A 106 0.63 -2.65 17.22
N MET A 107 -0.53 -3.22 17.52
CA MET A 107 -0.65 -4.56 18.11
C MET A 107 -0.76 -5.57 16.96
N PRO A 108 0.27 -6.38 16.68
CA PRO A 108 0.25 -7.29 15.54
C PRO A 108 -1.01 -8.18 15.52
N PRO A 109 -1.70 -8.29 14.38
CA PRO A 109 -2.88 -9.13 14.25
C PRO A 109 -2.58 -10.62 14.52
N PRO A 110 -3.56 -11.44 14.93
CA PRO A 110 -3.39 -12.90 15.04
C PRO A 110 -2.90 -13.55 13.72
N GLY A 111 -3.43 -13.12 12.58
CA GLY A 111 -2.99 -13.54 11.24
C GLY A 111 -1.67 -12.91 10.79
N GLY A 112 -1.09 -12.01 11.59
CA GLY A 112 0.15 -11.32 11.31
C GLY A 112 0.02 -10.10 10.40
N ILE A 113 1.15 -9.43 10.22
CA ILE A 113 1.36 -8.36 9.26
C ILE A 113 1.90 -9.02 7.99
N ILE A 114 1.16 -8.96 6.89
CA ILE A 114 1.51 -9.59 5.62
C ILE A 114 2.06 -8.51 4.69
N ILE A 115 3.33 -8.57 4.35
CA ILE A 115 3.98 -7.62 3.46
C ILE A 115 4.04 -8.24 2.07
N LYS A 116 3.39 -7.58 1.09
CA LYS A 116 3.42 -7.93 -0.33
C LYS A 116 4.08 -6.78 -1.11
N PRO A 117 5.42 -6.68 -1.07
CA PRO A 117 6.11 -5.59 -1.74
C PRO A 117 5.99 -5.75 -3.26
N PRO A 118 6.00 -4.67 -4.04
CA PRO A 118 5.93 -4.77 -5.48
C PRO A 118 7.27 -5.23 -6.04
N ILE A 119 7.51 -6.52 -6.05
CA ILE A 119 8.75 -7.14 -6.56
C ILE A 119 8.52 -7.77 -7.94
N LEU A 120 9.59 -7.91 -8.72
CA LEU A 120 9.52 -8.43 -10.09
C LEU A 120 9.82 -9.94 -10.20
N GLY A 121 10.16 -10.58 -9.09
CA GLY A 121 10.57 -11.98 -9.01
C GLY A 121 10.21 -12.59 -7.65
N PRO A 122 10.40 -13.91 -7.48
CA PRO A 122 10.12 -14.59 -6.23
C PRO A 122 11.16 -14.25 -5.16
N ILE A 123 10.75 -14.12 -3.90
CA ILE A 123 11.63 -13.88 -2.76
C ILE A 123 12.64 -15.03 -2.63
N SER A 124 13.93 -14.72 -2.75
CA SER A 124 15.04 -15.67 -2.68
C SER A 124 15.72 -15.72 -1.31
N SER A 125 15.68 -14.62 -0.56
CA SER A 125 16.14 -14.57 0.83
C SER A 125 15.38 -13.53 1.62
N LEU A 126 15.29 -13.75 2.94
CA LEU A 126 14.55 -12.92 3.86
C LEU A 126 15.26 -12.89 5.22
N THR A 127 15.44 -11.70 5.78
CA THR A 127 15.76 -11.51 7.19
C THR A 127 14.72 -10.62 7.85
N ILE A 128 14.43 -10.90 9.12
CA ILE A 128 13.65 -10.02 9.98
C ILE A 128 14.49 -9.75 11.23
N ASP A 129 14.77 -8.47 11.50
CA ASP A 129 15.70 -7.98 12.53
C ASP A 129 17.07 -8.67 12.50
N GLY A 130 17.58 -8.92 11.29
CA GLY A 130 18.87 -9.57 11.06
C GLY A 130 18.85 -11.11 11.16
N GLU A 131 17.74 -11.71 11.61
CA GLU A 131 17.59 -13.16 11.67
C GLU A 131 17.03 -13.71 10.35
N GLY A 132 17.68 -14.74 9.79
CA GLY A 132 17.21 -15.41 8.58
C GLY A 132 15.86 -16.10 8.79
N GLN A 133 14.95 -15.91 7.84
CA GLN A 133 13.62 -16.51 7.85
C GLN A 133 13.37 -17.25 6.53
N SER A 134 12.52 -18.28 6.57
CA SER A 134 11.99 -18.87 5.34
C SER A 134 10.86 -17.99 4.79
N PRO A 135 10.87 -17.64 3.49
CA PRO A 135 9.77 -16.90 2.88
C PRO A 135 8.45 -17.66 3.04
N THR A 136 7.38 -16.96 3.41
CA THR A 136 6.06 -17.58 3.59
C THR A 136 5.39 -17.91 2.25
N SER A 137 5.76 -17.19 1.19
CA SER A 137 5.39 -17.46 -0.20
C SER A 137 6.39 -16.80 -1.16
N GLU A 138 6.22 -17.00 -2.46
CA GLU A 138 7.05 -16.36 -3.49
C GLU A 138 6.98 -14.83 -3.47
N HIS A 139 5.88 -14.23 -3.00
CA HIS A 139 5.68 -12.77 -3.09
C HIS A 139 5.17 -12.12 -1.80
N ALA A 140 5.21 -12.84 -0.68
CA ALA A 140 4.74 -12.31 0.60
C ALA A 140 5.60 -12.79 1.77
N VAL A 141 5.76 -11.89 2.74
CA VAL A 141 6.40 -12.11 4.03
C VAL A 141 5.36 -11.94 5.12
N ILE A 142 5.33 -12.83 6.11
CA ILE A 142 4.53 -12.63 7.32
C ILE A 142 5.43 -12.25 8.48
N CYS A 143 5.08 -11.16 9.17
CA CYS A 143 5.75 -10.68 10.36
C CYS A 143 4.75 -10.59 11.52
N HIS A 144 5.11 -11.12 12.69
CA HIS A 144 4.25 -11.12 13.89
C HIS A 144 4.71 -10.11 14.95
N ARG A 145 5.53 -9.12 14.57
CA ARG A 145 6.09 -8.13 15.49
C ARG A 145 6.10 -6.73 14.87
N CYS A 146 5.99 -5.74 15.73
CA CYS A 146 6.14 -4.32 15.41
C CYS A 146 6.85 -3.64 16.60
N PRO A 147 7.95 -2.90 16.40
CA PRO A 147 8.60 -2.64 15.11
C PRO A 147 9.29 -3.88 14.52
N ALA A 148 9.60 -3.83 13.22
CA ALA A 148 10.34 -4.87 12.52
C ALA A 148 11.15 -4.29 11.35
N ASP A 149 12.42 -4.69 11.25
CA ASP A 149 13.28 -4.45 10.11
C ASP A 149 13.31 -5.68 9.19
N ILE A 150 12.76 -5.56 7.99
CA ILE A 150 12.62 -6.66 7.04
C ILE A 150 13.54 -6.38 5.85
N VAL A 151 14.47 -7.28 5.55
CA VAL A 151 15.30 -7.20 4.35
C VAL A 151 15.06 -8.43 3.50
N LEU A 152 14.78 -8.22 2.22
CA LEU A 152 14.55 -9.31 1.28
C LEU A 152 15.34 -9.12 -0.01
N THR A 153 15.62 -10.25 -0.67
CA THR A 153 16.08 -10.30 -2.06
C THR A 153 15.08 -11.08 -2.92
N TYR A 154 14.99 -10.75 -4.21
CA TYR A 154 14.04 -11.34 -5.16
C TYR A 154 14.59 -11.45 -6.58
#